data_AF-A0A5Q0SI73-F1
#
_entry.id   AF-A0A5Q0SI73-F1
#
_cell.length_a   1.000
_cell.length_b   1.000
_cell.length_c   1.000
_cell.angle_alpha   90.00
_cell.angle_beta   90.00
_cell.angle_gamma   90.00
#
_symmetry.space_group_name_H-M   'P 1'
#
loop_
_entity.id
_entity.type
_entity.pdbx_description
1 polymer ?
#
loop_
_entity_poly.entity_id
_entity_poly.type
_entity_poly.pdbx_seq_one_letter_code
_entity_poly.pdbx_strand_id
1 'polypeptide(L)'
;MEIDIKTPFSSVKINNYRKEIEIISVKDRIIIGRIYYYLTKTIFLLPRLYGIMAKDPLLDWKRELEMQFTQILTNELSLARLVNVNANFKMYTPKLLIEGNLNDGKVDARVELKVLPELGQENIVRSLVKIDSFYFSDINKKRPYIIPAIRAGLVASFYRFLPIKFEQSPGIPKTLGIISDFINSLVLPQGYSEVILGHKIYIKDDDVYCDNDIIYNANPEILSLFPIMFFIKNTSDNDIIIIEEPEAHLKEFKDTLKELISKSKAKIVLVNSEGL
;
A
#
# COMPACT_ATOMS: atom_id res chain seq x y z
N MET A 1 -13.22 -5.09 2.28
CA MET A 1 -12.62 -5.68 3.47
C MET A 1 -12.43 -4.54 4.46
N GLU A 2 -12.62 -4.77 5.75
CA GLU A 2 -12.34 -3.78 6.79
C GLU A 2 -11.11 -4.23 7.58
N ILE A 3 -10.21 -3.31 7.90
CA ILE A 3 -8.96 -3.58 8.64
C ILE A 3 -8.97 -2.75 9.91
N ASP A 4 -8.96 -3.42 11.06
CA ASP A 4 -8.75 -2.81 12.39
C ASP A 4 -7.30 -3.02 12.79
N ILE A 5 -6.64 -1.96 13.24
CA ILE A 5 -5.25 -1.95 13.71
C ILE A 5 -5.23 -1.28 15.08
N LYS A 6 -4.68 -1.99 16.06
CA LYS A 6 -4.56 -1.55 17.44
C LYS A 6 -3.10 -1.58 17.90
N THR A 7 -2.56 -0.42 18.22
CA THR A 7 -1.27 -0.26 18.92
C THR A 7 -1.52 -0.15 20.43
N PRO A 8 -0.47 -0.10 21.28
CA PRO A 8 -0.64 0.14 22.71
C PRO A 8 -1.35 1.45 23.05
N PHE A 9 -1.30 2.46 22.16
CA PHE A 9 -1.81 3.80 22.44
C PHE A 9 -2.99 4.22 21.55
N SER A 10 -3.34 3.45 20.52
CA SER A 10 -4.33 3.89 19.53
C SER A 10 -5.00 2.70 18.81
N SER A 11 -6.22 2.91 18.30
CA SER A 11 -6.93 1.95 17.46
C SER A 11 -7.56 2.68 16.30
N VAL A 12 -7.48 2.10 15.10
CA VAL A 12 -8.02 2.68 13.87
C VAL A 12 -8.63 1.56 13.03
N LYS A 13 -9.82 1.83 12.51
CA LYS A 13 -10.56 0.94 11.61
C LYS A 13 -10.68 1.59 10.25
N ILE A 14 -10.28 0.86 9.21
CA ILE A 14 -10.21 1.35 7.82
C ILE A 14 -11.03 0.45 6.91
N ASN A 15 -11.90 1.04 6.08
CA ASN A 15 -12.80 0.31 5.20
C ASN A 15 -12.33 0.34 3.73
N ASN A 16 -11.83 -0.78 3.22
CA ASN A 16 -11.32 -0.87 1.85
C ASN A 16 -12.41 -0.98 0.78
N TYR A 17 -13.69 -1.18 1.13
CA TYR A 17 -14.77 -1.31 0.13
C TYR A 17 -15.22 0.04 -0.44
N ARG A 18 -15.08 1.12 0.32
CA ARG A 18 -15.57 2.43 -0.09
C ARG A 18 -14.46 3.25 -0.76
N LYS A 19 -14.84 4.07 -1.74
CA LYS A 19 -13.98 5.07 -2.40
C LYS A 19 -13.76 6.33 -1.52
N GLU A 20 -14.12 6.25 -0.25
CA GLU A 20 -14.01 7.36 0.68
C GLU A 20 -12.54 7.63 1.05
N ILE A 21 -12.21 8.92 1.18
CA ILE A 21 -11.00 9.40 1.83
C ILE A 21 -11.14 9.07 3.31
N GLU A 22 -10.16 8.37 3.86
CA GLU A 22 -10.10 8.09 5.30
C GLU A 22 -8.91 8.80 5.94
N ILE A 23 -9.09 9.24 7.19
CA ILE A 23 -8.07 10.02 7.91
C ILE A 23 -7.64 9.26 9.16
N ILE A 24 -6.33 9.10 9.32
CA ILE A 24 -5.66 8.54 10.50
C ILE A 24 -5.02 9.69 11.27
N SER A 25 -5.68 10.16 12.32
CA SER A 25 -5.24 11.32 13.12
C SER A 25 -4.95 11.00 14.60
N VAL A 26 -4.61 9.75 14.89
CA VAL A 26 -4.30 9.27 16.24
C VAL A 26 -2.81 9.42 16.59
N LYS A 27 -2.43 9.16 17.85
CA LYS A 27 -1.05 9.34 18.34
C LYS A 27 -0.01 8.56 17.52
N ASP A 28 -0.29 7.28 17.24
CA ASP A 28 0.61 6.39 16.50
C ASP A 28 0.33 6.37 14.99
N ARG A 29 -0.25 7.46 14.44
CA ARG A 29 -0.76 7.52 13.05
C ARG A 29 0.23 7.01 12.00
N ILE A 30 1.51 7.40 12.06
CA ILE A 30 2.53 7.01 11.07
C ILE A 30 2.77 5.50 11.12
N ILE A 31 2.90 4.95 12.32
CA ILE A 31 3.09 3.50 12.52
C ILE A 31 1.87 2.75 12.00
N ILE A 32 0.66 3.19 12.36
CA ILE A 32 -0.59 2.57 11.92
C ILE A 32 -0.72 2.65 10.39
N GLY A 33 -0.42 3.80 9.77
CA GLY A 33 -0.46 3.97 8.32
C GLY A 33 0.49 3.02 7.60
N ARG A 34 1.70 2.82 8.14
CA ARG A 34 2.66 1.85 7.61
C ARG A 34 2.23 0.40 7.80
N ILE A 35 1.72 0.03 8.98
CA ILE A 35 1.14 -1.30 9.22
C ILE A 35 0.02 -1.55 8.20
N TYR A 36 -0.90 -0.60 8.05
CA TYR A 36 -2.01 -0.71 7.09
C TYR A 36 -1.52 -0.92 5.65
N TYR A 37 -0.50 -0.17 5.23
CA TYR A 37 0.16 -0.37 3.94
C TYR A 37 0.68 -1.80 3.78
N TYR A 38 1.43 -2.32 4.76
CA TYR A 38 2.00 -3.67 4.68
C TYR A 38 0.96 -4.80 4.79
N LEU A 39 -0.11 -4.62 5.56
CA LEU A 39 -1.24 -5.56 5.58
C LEU A 39 -1.92 -5.60 4.21
N THR A 40 -2.17 -4.43 3.62
CA THR A 40 -2.77 -4.34 2.28
C THR A 40 -1.85 -4.93 1.21
N LYS A 41 -0.54 -4.69 1.32
CA LYS A 41 0.49 -5.26 0.42
C LYS A 41 0.54 -6.77 0.52
N THR A 42 0.47 -7.30 1.75
CA THR A 42 0.40 -8.75 2.00
C THR A 42 -0.81 -9.35 1.31
N ILE A 43 -1.99 -8.76 1.48
CA ILE A 43 -3.21 -9.21 0.82
C ILE A 43 -3.08 -9.15 -0.70
N PHE A 44 -2.51 -8.07 -1.26
CA PHE A 44 -2.28 -7.94 -2.70
C PHE A 44 -1.36 -9.04 -3.24
N LEU A 45 -0.31 -9.39 -2.50
CA LEU A 45 0.70 -10.39 -2.87
C LEU A 45 0.25 -11.85 -2.67
N LEU A 46 -0.80 -12.12 -1.88
CA LEU A 46 -1.28 -13.48 -1.64
C LEU A 46 -1.55 -14.23 -2.96
N PRO A 47 -0.92 -15.38 -3.22
CA PRO A 47 -1.24 -16.19 -4.39
C PRO A 47 -2.61 -16.85 -4.25
N ARG A 48 -3.14 -17.37 -5.35
CA ARG A 48 -4.27 -18.30 -5.31
C ARG A 48 -3.78 -19.64 -4.74
N LEU A 49 -4.59 -20.29 -3.92
CA LEU A 49 -4.18 -21.47 -3.14
C LEU A 49 -4.84 -22.77 -3.61
N TYR A 50 -5.49 -22.78 -4.77
CA TYR A 50 -6.13 -23.98 -5.30
C TYR A 50 -5.15 -25.07 -5.77
N GLY A 51 -3.84 -24.77 -5.83
CA GLY A 51 -2.79 -25.68 -6.32
C GLY A 51 -2.09 -26.51 -5.24
N ILE A 52 -2.53 -26.44 -3.98
CA ILE A 52 -1.90 -27.16 -2.87
C ILE A 52 -2.21 -28.66 -2.89
N MET A 53 -1.33 -29.43 -2.27
CA MET A 53 -1.62 -30.82 -1.92
C MET A 53 -2.47 -30.84 -0.65
N ALA A 54 -3.72 -31.31 -0.74
CA ALA A 54 -4.65 -31.36 0.38
C ALA A 54 -5.19 -32.77 0.63
N LYS A 55 -5.32 -33.13 1.90
CA LYS A 55 -6.08 -34.29 2.37
C LYS A 55 -7.48 -33.86 2.84
N ASP A 56 -7.54 -32.73 3.54
CA ASP A 56 -8.77 -32.02 3.86
C ASP A 56 -8.71 -30.65 3.16
N PRO A 57 -9.40 -30.49 2.00
CA PRO A 57 -9.33 -29.26 1.21
C PRO A 57 -9.56 -27.98 2.00
N LEU A 58 -10.50 -27.98 2.95
CA LEU A 58 -10.88 -26.77 3.67
C LEU A 58 -9.85 -26.43 4.75
N LEU A 59 -9.47 -27.43 5.55
CA LEU A 59 -8.50 -27.25 6.63
C LEU A 59 -7.10 -26.94 6.08
N ASP A 60 -6.68 -27.65 5.03
CA ASP A 60 -5.36 -27.46 4.43
C ASP A 60 -5.30 -26.12 3.69
N TRP A 61 -6.37 -25.68 3.03
CA TRP A 61 -6.44 -24.32 2.44
C TRP A 61 -6.33 -23.23 3.51
N LYS A 62 -7.02 -23.39 4.64
CA LYS A 62 -6.93 -22.44 5.76
C LYS A 62 -5.50 -22.35 6.30
N ARG A 63 -4.85 -23.49 6.54
CA ARG A 63 -3.46 -23.55 7.05
C ARG A 63 -2.48 -22.92 6.06
N GLU A 64 -2.66 -23.18 4.77
CA GLU A 64 -1.84 -22.56 3.73
C GLU A 64 -2.02 -21.04 3.74
N LEU A 65 -3.26 -20.55 3.85
CA LEU A 65 -3.53 -19.11 3.92
C LEU A 65 -2.83 -18.47 5.13
N GLU A 66 -2.94 -19.07 6.32
CA GLU A 66 -2.25 -18.60 7.53
C GLU A 66 -0.73 -18.55 7.35
N MET A 67 -0.15 -19.60 6.77
CA MET A 67 1.29 -19.70 6.50
C MET A 67 1.76 -18.66 5.48
N GLN A 68 1.13 -18.58 4.31
CA GLN A 68 1.49 -17.64 3.25
C GLN A 68 1.33 -16.19 3.71
N PHE A 69 0.22 -15.88 4.39
CA PHE A 69 -0.02 -14.54 4.92
C PHE A 69 1.08 -14.14 5.92
N THR A 70 1.38 -15.01 6.89
CA THR A 70 2.40 -14.76 7.92
C THR A 70 3.79 -14.61 7.30
N GLN A 71 4.15 -15.48 6.35
CA GLN A 71 5.44 -15.45 5.68
C GLN A 71 5.64 -14.16 4.87
N ILE A 72 4.66 -13.78 4.06
CA ILE A 72 4.72 -12.55 3.26
C ILE A 72 4.83 -11.34 4.19
N LEU A 73 3.97 -11.22 5.19
CA LEU A 73 3.98 -10.07 6.10
C LEU A 73 5.30 -9.98 6.88
N THR A 74 5.84 -11.11 7.35
CA THR A 74 7.13 -11.16 8.04
C THR A 74 8.26 -10.65 7.14
N ASN A 75 8.30 -11.11 5.88
CA ASN A 75 9.33 -10.69 4.92
C ASN A 75 9.25 -9.19 4.64
N GLU A 76 8.05 -8.67 4.39
CA GLU A 76 7.84 -7.25 4.08
C GLU A 76 8.19 -6.34 5.27
N LEU A 77 7.77 -6.70 6.50
CA LEU A 77 8.10 -5.93 7.70
C LEU A 77 9.61 -5.97 8.05
N SER A 78 10.26 -7.10 7.79
CA SER A 78 11.70 -7.26 8.00
C SER A 78 12.50 -6.35 7.07
N LEU A 79 12.12 -6.31 5.78
CA LEU A 79 12.72 -5.39 4.80
C LEU A 79 12.46 -3.92 5.16
N ALA A 80 11.30 -3.62 5.73
CA ALA A 80 10.93 -2.29 6.20
C ALA A 80 11.67 -1.83 7.47
N ARG A 81 12.39 -2.75 8.14
CA ARG A 81 12.95 -2.55 9.49
C ARG A 81 11.90 -2.10 10.52
N LEU A 82 10.65 -2.47 10.32
CA LEU A 82 9.54 -2.23 11.26
C LEU A 82 9.42 -3.35 12.30
N VAL A 83 10.53 -3.99 12.63
CA VAL A 83 10.56 -5.17 13.49
C VAL A 83 10.15 -4.85 14.94
N ASN A 84 10.39 -3.64 15.46
CA ASN A 84 10.11 -3.33 16.87
C ASN A 84 8.70 -2.76 17.11
N VAL A 85 7.74 -3.07 16.23
CA VAL A 85 6.38 -2.53 16.31
C VAL A 85 5.47 -3.54 17.02
N ASN A 86 4.83 -3.08 18.10
CA ASN A 86 3.80 -3.83 18.81
C ASN A 86 2.42 -3.40 18.32
N ALA A 87 1.68 -4.33 17.69
CA ALA A 87 0.32 -4.07 17.22
C ALA A 87 -0.48 -5.35 17.08
N ASN A 88 -1.80 -5.26 17.25
CA ASN A 88 -2.74 -6.30 16.85
C ASN A 88 -3.51 -5.82 15.63
N PHE A 89 -3.85 -6.72 14.73
CA PHE A 89 -4.69 -6.40 13.59
C PHE A 89 -5.80 -7.42 13.40
N LYS A 90 -6.90 -6.97 12.80
CA LYS A 90 -8.02 -7.80 12.39
C LYS A 90 -8.51 -7.37 11.02
N MET A 91 -8.58 -8.30 10.08
CA MET A 91 -9.11 -8.09 8.74
C MET A 91 -10.41 -8.85 8.55
N TYR A 92 -11.46 -8.09 8.33
CA TYR A 92 -12.82 -8.57 8.24
C TYR A 92 -13.29 -8.60 6.79
N THR A 93 -13.77 -9.77 6.38
CA THR A 93 -14.62 -9.96 5.21
C THR A 93 -15.96 -10.59 5.66
N PRO A 94 -16.98 -10.65 4.79
CA PRO A 94 -18.21 -11.38 5.09
C PRO A 94 -17.97 -12.86 5.42
N LYS A 95 -17.00 -13.52 4.75
CA LYS A 95 -16.78 -14.97 4.85
C LYS A 95 -15.67 -15.40 5.81
N LEU A 96 -14.70 -14.54 6.08
CA LEU A 96 -13.57 -14.85 6.95
C LEU A 96 -13.08 -13.65 7.77
N LEU A 97 -12.38 -13.95 8.86
CA LEU A 97 -11.59 -13.02 9.66
C LEU A 97 -10.14 -13.50 9.68
N ILE A 98 -9.20 -12.60 9.40
CA ILE A 98 -7.78 -12.81 9.67
C ILE A 98 -7.43 -11.96 10.88
N GLU A 99 -7.00 -12.57 11.97
CA GLU A 99 -6.51 -11.88 13.15
C GLU A 99 -5.03 -12.17 13.35
N GLY A 100 -4.28 -11.20 13.83
CA GLY A 100 -2.87 -11.41 14.08
C GLY A 100 -2.25 -10.36 14.97
N ASN A 101 -1.00 -10.61 15.33
CA ASN A 101 -0.20 -9.71 16.14
C ASN A 101 1.20 -9.52 15.53
N LEU A 102 1.75 -8.35 15.81
CA LEU A 102 3.11 -7.94 15.52
C LEU A 102 3.75 -7.69 16.89
N ASN A 103 4.76 -8.48 17.25
CA ASN A 103 5.48 -8.34 18.52
C ASN A 103 6.97 -8.55 18.28
N ASP A 104 7.77 -7.48 18.39
CA ASP A 104 9.24 -7.51 18.33
C ASP A 104 9.82 -8.45 17.25
N GLY A 105 9.38 -8.26 16.01
CA GLY A 105 9.89 -8.94 14.82
C GLY A 105 9.19 -10.27 14.53
N LYS A 106 8.25 -10.67 15.39
CA LYS A 106 7.40 -11.85 15.18
C LYS A 106 6.03 -11.44 14.67
N VAL A 107 5.56 -12.17 13.68
CA VAL A 107 4.22 -12.09 13.13
C VAL A 107 3.52 -13.41 13.42
N ASP A 108 2.34 -13.36 14.03
CA ASP A 108 1.41 -14.50 14.11
C ASP A 108 0.10 -14.07 13.45
N ALA A 109 -0.48 -14.95 12.64
CA ALA A 109 -1.79 -14.74 12.06
C ALA A 109 -2.61 -16.02 12.10
N ARG A 110 -3.90 -15.87 12.38
CA ARG A 110 -4.90 -16.92 12.42
C ARG A 110 -6.10 -16.54 11.59
N VAL A 111 -6.70 -17.55 10.97
CA VAL A 111 -7.86 -17.39 10.11
C VAL A 111 -9.08 -18.06 10.76
N GLU A 112 -10.15 -17.30 10.91
CA GLU A 112 -11.46 -17.80 11.28
C GLU A 112 -12.36 -17.82 10.04
N LEU A 113 -12.90 -19.00 9.71
CA LEU A 113 -13.86 -19.17 8.62
C LEU A 113 -15.27 -18.96 9.18
N LYS A 114 -15.91 -17.84 8.84
CA LYS A 114 -17.25 -17.48 9.34
C LYS A 114 -18.37 -18.15 8.57
N VAL A 115 -18.13 -18.37 7.29
CA VAL A 115 -19.07 -19.02 6.37
C VAL A 115 -18.31 -20.12 5.64
N LEU A 116 -18.95 -21.28 5.52
CA LEU A 116 -18.41 -22.43 4.81
C LEU A 116 -18.96 -22.47 3.38
N PRO A 117 -18.13 -22.81 2.38
CA PRO A 117 -18.61 -23.03 1.02
C PRO A 117 -19.44 -24.31 0.95
N GLU A 118 -20.45 -24.32 0.08
CA GLU A 118 -21.18 -25.55 -0.26
C GLU A 118 -20.31 -26.44 -1.16
N LEU A 119 -19.82 -27.53 -0.59
CA LEU A 119 -19.04 -28.54 -1.30
C LEU A 119 -19.95 -29.73 -1.62
N GLY A 120 -20.17 -30.00 -2.91
CA GLY A 120 -20.88 -31.19 -3.37
C GLY A 120 -20.01 -32.45 -3.26
N GLN A 121 -20.43 -33.54 -3.91
CA GLN A 121 -19.59 -34.74 -4.10
C GLN A 121 -18.51 -34.50 -5.17
N GLU A 122 -17.58 -33.60 -4.87
CA GLU A 122 -16.52 -33.20 -5.78
C GLU A 122 -15.19 -33.84 -5.40
N ASN A 123 -14.31 -34.00 -6.39
CA ASN A 123 -12.93 -34.40 -6.11
C ASN A 123 -12.16 -33.25 -5.42
N ILE A 124 -11.06 -33.61 -4.75
CA ILE A 124 -10.23 -32.70 -3.94
C ILE A 124 -9.85 -31.42 -4.71
N VAL A 125 -9.44 -31.56 -5.97
CA VAL A 125 -8.99 -30.43 -6.80
C VAL A 125 -10.13 -29.44 -7.08
N ARG A 126 -11.31 -29.93 -7.45
CA ARG A 126 -12.49 -29.06 -7.69
C ARG A 126 -12.94 -28.40 -6.40
N SER A 127 -12.92 -29.13 -5.29
CA SER A 127 -13.20 -28.57 -3.96
C SER A 127 -12.25 -27.43 -3.62
N LEU A 128 -10.94 -27.59 -3.85
CA LEU A 128 -9.94 -26.53 -3.63
C LEU A 128 -10.20 -25.28 -4.48
N VAL A 129 -10.49 -25.44 -5.77
CA VAL A 129 -10.81 -24.29 -6.66
C VAL A 129 -12.06 -23.55 -6.17
N LYS A 130 -13.08 -24.27 -5.71
CA LYS A 130 -14.30 -23.67 -5.16
C LYS A 130 -14.05 -22.94 -3.85
N ILE A 131 -13.36 -23.58 -2.90
CA ILE A 131 -12.98 -22.98 -1.61
C ILE A 131 -12.21 -21.68 -1.85
N ASP A 132 -11.18 -21.76 -2.69
CA ASP A 132 -10.31 -20.63 -2.99
C ASP A 132 -11.08 -19.49 -3.65
N SER A 133 -11.92 -19.78 -4.65
CA SER A 133 -12.75 -18.76 -5.31
C SER A 133 -13.80 -18.17 -4.37
N PHE A 134 -14.40 -18.98 -3.50
CA PHE A 134 -15.40 -18.55 -2.55
C PHE A 134 -14.84 -17.52 -1.55
N TYR A 135 -13.67 -17.77 -0.97
CA TYR A 135 -13.06 -16.86 -0.02
C TYR A 135 -12.39 -15.65 -0.69
N PHE A 136 -11.67 -15.85 -1.79
CA PHE A 136 -10.99 -14.75 -2.48
C PHE A 136 -11.95 -13.78 -3.18
N SER A 137 -13.22 -14.12 -3.42
CA SER A 137 -14.18 -13.16 -3.98
C SER A 137 -14.43 -11.95 -3.07
N ASP A 138 -14.21 -12.11 -1.76
CA ASP A 138 -14.48 -11.07 -0.76
C ASP A 138 -13.16 -10.42 -0.24
N ILE A 139 -12.02 -11.02 -0.57
CA ILE A 139 -10.70 -10.46 -0.29
C ILE A 139 -10.43 -9.34 -1.30
N ASN A 140 -10.47 -8.10 -0.81
CA ASN A 140 -10.25 -6.94 -1.66
C ASN A 140 -8.75 -6.74 -1.93
N LYS A 141 -8.24 -7.34 -3.01
CA LYS A 141 -6.83 -7.24 -3.45
C LYS A 141 -6.53 -5.93 -4.17
N LYS A 142 -6.73 -4.80 -3.48
CA LYS A 142 -6.31 -3.49 -4.00
C LYS A 142 -4.80 -3.34 -4.00
N ARG A 143 -4.23 -2.70 -5.02
CA ARG A 143 -2.78 -2.43 -5.07
C ARG A 143 -2.45 -1.24 -4.15
N PRO A 144 -1.56 -1.40 -3.17
CA PRO A 144 -1.22 -0.32 -2.26
C PRO A 144 -0.04 0.51 -2.76
N TYR A 145 -0.09 1.81 -2.50
CA TYR A 145 0.99 2.77 -2.67
C TYR A 145 1.15 3.57 -1.38
N ILE A 146 2.39 3.99 -1.08
CA ILE A 146 2.67 4.83 0.08
C ILE A 146 3.54 6.02 -0.31
N ILE A 147 3.14 7.20 0.12
CA ILE A 147 3.86 8.46 -0.07
C ILE A 147 4.37 8.92 1.32
N PRO A 148 5.67 8.78 1.63
CA PRO A 148 6.22 9.16 2.92
C PRO A 148 6.21 10.67 3.19
N ALA A 149 6.27 11.07 4.46
CA ALA A 149 6.33 12.49 4.84
C ALA A 149 7.60 13.18 4.28
N ILE A 150 8.71 12.44 4.21
CA ILE A 150 10.02 12.91 3.72
C ILE A 150 10.17 12.90 2.18
N ARG A 151 9.07 12.73 1.44
CA ARG A 151 9.04 12.55 -0.02
C ARG A 151 9.87 13.56 -0.82
N ALA A 152 9.89 14.84 -0.43
CA ALA A 152 10.64 15.86 -1.15
C ALA A 152 12.14 15.53 -1.17
N GLY A 153 12.70 15.18 -0.01
CA GLY A 153 14.10 14.76 0.10
C GLY A 153 14.39 13.44 -0.63
N LEU A 154 13.43 12.51 -0.66
CA LEU A 154 13.57 11.25 -1.39
C LEU A 154 13.61 11.48 -2.91
N VAL A 155 12.70 12.28 -3.46
CA VAL A 155 12.70 12.63 -4.88
C VAL A 155 14.00 13.35 -5.26
N ALA A 156 14.43 14.32 -4.44
CA ALA A 156 15.70 15.02 -4.66
C ALA A 156 16.92 14.09 -4.61
N SER A 157 16.90 13.04 -3.77
CA SER A 157 18.03 12.12 -3.62
C SER A 157 18.09 11.06 -4.72
N PHE A 158 16.94 10.68 -5.31
CA PHE A 158 16.83 9.55 -6.23
C PHE A 158 16.39 9.94 -7.66
N TYR A 159 16.48 11.23 -8.01
CA TYR A 159 16.01 11.83 -9.26
C TYR A 159 16.40 11.10 -10.56
N ARG A 160 17.56 10.43 -10.60
CA ARG A 160 18.06 9.71 -11.80
C ARG A 160 17.39 8.36 -12.05
N PHE A 161 16.70 7.79 -11.06
CA PHE A 161 16.10 6.45 -11.19
C PHE A 161 14.63 6.48 -11.65
N LEU A 162 14.07 7.66 -11.86
CA LEU A 162 12.65 7.90 -12.15
C LEU A 162 12.19 7.67 -13.61
N PRO A 163 13.04 7.77 -14.65
CA PRO A 163 12.61 7.51 -16.02
C PRO A 163 12.94 6.09 -16.50
N ILE A 164 11.93 5.43 -17.07
CA ILE A 164 12.08 4.09 -17.65
C ILE A 164 12.93 4.15 -18.92
N LYS A 165 14.12 3.57 -18.86
CA LYS A 165 14.73 2.89 -20.00
C LYS A 165 14.82 1.39 -19.67
N PHE A 166 14.06 0.60 -20.43
CA PHE A 166 14.32 -0.79 -20.78
C PHE A 166 15.04 -1.65 -19.73
N GLU A 167 14.31 -2.48 -18.97
CA GLU A 167 14.75 -3.73 -18.30
C GLU A 167 16.09 -3.78 -17.51
N GLN A 168 16.84 -2.69 -17.35
CA GLN A 168 18.24 -2.73 -16.87
C GLN A 168 18.61 -1.69 -15.81
N SER A 169 17.75 -0.70 -15.50
CA SER A 169 18.02 0.17 -14.34
C SER A 169 17.76 -0.58 -13.04
N PRO A 170 18.78 -0.81 -12.19
CA PRO A 170 18.55 -1.42 -10.88
C PRO A 170 17.74 -0.43 -10.05
N GLY A 171 16.48 -0.79 -9.74
CA GLY A 171 15.66 -0.03 -8.80
C GLY A 171 16.34 0.06 -7.43
N ILE A 172 15.82 0.93 -6.55
CA ILE A 172 16.33 1.04 -5.18
C ILE A 172 16.23 -0.32 -4.50
N PRO A 173 17.30 -0.83 -3.84
CA PRO A 173 17.27 -2.12 -3.15
C PRO A 173 16.08 -2.24 -2.20
N LYS A 174 15.33 -3.34 -2.30
CA LYS A 174 14.16 -3.62 -1.43
C LYS A 174 14.49 -3.59 0.06
N THR A 175 15.77 -3.78 0.42
CA THR A 175 16.30 -3.68 1.79
C THR A 175 16.22 -2.28 2.39
N LEU A 176 15.91 -1.25 1.58
CA LEU A 176 15.60 0.11 2.03
C LEU A 176 14.12 0.31 2.36
N GLY A 177 13.32 -0.75 2.34
CA GLY A 177 11.96 -0.77 2.89
C GLY A 177 11.04 0.23 2.20
N ILE A 178 10.37 1.06 3.00
CA ILE A 178 9.39 2.05 2.52
C ILE A 178 9.96 3.03 1.48
N ILE A 179 11.26 3.34 1.53
CA ILE A 179 11.92 4.21 0.56
C ILE A 179 11.95 3.53 -0.81
N SER A 180 12.33 2.24 -0.83
CA SER A 180 12.35 1.43 -2.05
C SER A 180 10.95 1.29 -2.63
N ASP A 181 9.95 1.00 -1.78
CA ASP A 181 8.56 0.88 -2.19
C ASP A 181 8.01 2.19 -2.81
N PHE A 182 8.33 3.33 -2.21
CA PHE A 182 7.91 4.63 -2.72
C PHE A 182 8.58 4.99 -4.05
N ILE A 183 9.91 4.96 -4.13
CA ILE A 183 10.62 5.39 -5.34
C ILE A 183 10.39 4.42 -6.50
N ASN A 184 10.45 3.11 -6.25
CA ASN A 184 10.26 2.12 -7.31
C ASN A 184 8.81 2.05 -7.81
N SER A 185 7.84 2.63 -7.09
CA SER A 185 6.46 2.75 -7.57
C SER A 185 6.20 4.03 -8.36
N LEU A 186 7.10 5.02 -8.30
CA LEU A 186 7.03 6.28 -9.04
C LEU A 186 7.61 6.11 -10.46
N VAL A 187 6.96 5.26 -11.24
CA VAL A 187 7.42 4.85 -12.58
C VAL A 187 6.83 5.78 -13.64
N LEU A 188 7.63 6.73 -14.13
CA LEU A 188 7.14 7.71 -15.10
C LEU A 188 7.11 7.14 -16.53
N PRO A 189 5.96 7.20 -17.25
CA PRO A 189 5.88 6.74 -18.63
C PRO A 189 6.66 7.66 -19.58
N GLN A 190 7.06 7.12 -20.73
CA GLN A 190 7.67 7.95 -21.78
C GLN A 190 6.73 9.08 -22.20
N GLY A 191 7.28 10.28 -22.37
CA GLY A 191 6.51 11.48 -22.68
C GLY A 191 5.71 12.05 -21.50
N TYR A 192 5.93 11.57 -20.27
CA TYR A 192 5.32 12.16 -19.07
C TYR A 192 5.60 13.67 -19.01
N SER A 193 4.54 14.44 -18.85
CA SER A 193 4.60 15.87 -18.60
C SER A 193 3.44 16.31 -17.73
N GLU A 194 3.72 17.16 -16.75
CA GLU A 194 2.76 17.64 -15.77
C GLU A 194 3.07 19.08 -15.37
N VAL A 195 2.06 19.82 -14.88
CA VAL A 195 2.26 21.17 -14.34
C VAL A 195 1.93 21.18 -12.85
N ILE A 196 2.86 21.68 -12.03
CA ILE A 196 2.75 21.74 -10.57
C ILE A 196 3.13 23.15 -10.13
N LEU A 197 2.19 23.85 -9.49
CA LEU A 197 2.37 25.24 -9.05
C LEU A 197 2.87 26.18 -10.16
N GLY A 198 2.43 25.94 -11.40
CA GLY A 198 2.87 26.71 -12.57
C GLY A 198 4.20 26.27 -13.19
N HIS A 199 4.91 25.32 -12.58
CA HIS A 199 6.17 24.76 -13.09
C HIS A 199 5.93 23.47 -13.85
N LYS A 200 6.61 23.29 -14.99
CA LYS A 200 6.44 22.11 -15.84
C LYS A 200 7.42 21.01 -15.45
N ILE A 201 6.91 19.87 -15.01
CA ILE A 201 7.70 18.65 -14.82
C ILE A 201 7.60 17.80 -16.07
N TYR A 202 8.72 17.31 -16.60
CA TYR A 202 8.74 16.46 -17.80
C TYR A 202 9.99 15.59 -17.87
N ILE A 203 9.95 14.54 -18.68
CA ILE A 203 11.13 13.70 -18.97
C ILE A 203 11.85 14.25 -20.19
N LYS A 204 13.17 14.39 -20.09
CA LYS A 204 14.08 14.70 -21.20
C LYS A 204 15.41 13.98 -20.96
N ASP A 205 15.96 13.37 -22.01
CA ASP A 205 17.27 12.70 -21.97
C ASP A 205 17.45 11.70 -20.81
N ASP A 206 16.37 10.99 -20.45
CA ASP A 206 16.30 10.07 -19.29
C ASP A 206 16.58 10.71 -17.93
N ASP A 207 16.28 11.99 -17.80
CA ASP A 207 16.19 12.68 -16.52
C ASP A 207 14.83 13.35 -16.40
N VAL A 208 14.43 13.60 -15.15
CA VAL A 208 13.23 14.37 -14.85
C VAL A 208 13.63 15.81 -14.64
N TYR A 209 13.01 16.72 -15.39
CA TYR A 209 13.24 18.15 -15.35
C TYR A 209 12.06 18.87 -14.71
N CYS A 210 12.35 19.99 -14.05
CA CYS A 210 11.40 21.02 -13.66
C CYS A 210 11.79 22.31 -14.39
N ASP A 211 10.97 22.74 -15.34
CA ASP A 211 11.26 23.81 -16.29
C ASP A 211 12.59 23.60 -17.03
N ASN A 212 13.65 24.32 -16.64
CA ASN A 212 14.96 24.28 -17.30
C ASN A 212 16.01 23.49 -16.50
N ASP A 213 15.70 23.09 -15.27
CA ASP A 213 16.64 22.43 -14.36
C ASP A 213 16.22 20.98 -14.07
N ILE A 214 17.18 20.15 -13.65
CA ILE A 214 16.89 18.80 -13.18
C ILE A 214 16.03 18.90 -11.91
N ILE A 215 15.05 18.00 -11.77
CA ILE A 215 14.01 18.05 -10.74
C ILE A 215 14.55 18.19 -9.31
N TYR A 216 15.75 17.67 -8.99
CA TYR A 216 16.31 17.76 -7.64
C TYR A 216 16.61 19.20 -7.19
N ASN A 217 16.72 20.16 -8.12
CA ASN A 217 16.87 21.59 -7.82
C ASN A 217 15.53 22.31 -7.60
N ALA A 218 14.39 21.64 -7.82
CA ALA A 218 13.07 22.25 -7.66
C ALA A 218 12.78 22.60 -6.19
N ASN A 219 11.88 23.57 -6.00
CA ASN A 219 11.43 23.95 -4.67
C ASN A 219 10.83 22.74 -3.91
N PRO A 220 11.03 22.64 -2.58
CA PRO A 220 10.48 21.55 -1.78
C PRO A 220 8.97 21.34 -1.93
N GLU A 221 8.21 22.40 -2.18
CA GLU A 221 6.77 22.35 -2.46
C GLU A 221 6.45 21.57 -3.75
N ILE A 222 7.21 21.82 -4.82
CA ILE A 222 7.09 21.13 -6.11
C ILE A 222 7.44 19.66 -5.92
N LEU A 223 8.58 19.38 -5.27
CA LEU A 223 9.05 18.03 -4.96
C LEU A 223 8.08 17.26 -4.06
N SER A 224 7.38 17.97 -3.18
CA SER A 224 6.39 17.42 -2.26
C SER A 224 5.08 17.08 -2.98
N LEU A 225 4.62 17.95 -3.88
CA LEU A 225 3.37 17.77 -4.63
C LEU A 225 3.50 16.80 -5.80
N PHE A 226 4.68 16.71 -6.41
CA PHE A 226 4.93 15.87 -7.58
C PHE A 226 4.50 14.41 -7.43
N PRO A 227 4.93 13.68 -6.38
CA PRO A 227 4.49 12.32 -6.17
C PRO A 227 2.98 12.22 -5.95
N ILE A 228 2.37 13.17 -5.22
CA ILE A 228 0.93 13.16 -4.95
C ILE A 228 0.16 13.33 -6.25
N MET A 229 0.51 14.34 -7.05
CA MET A 229 -0.09 14.58 -8.38
C MET A 229 0.06 13.36 -9.28
N PHE A 230 1.26 12.77 -9.33
CA PHE A 230 1.53 11.57 -10.11
C PHE A 230 0.60 10.42 -9.72
N PHE A 231 0.54 10.05 -8.44
CA PHE A 231 -0.26 8.92 -8.00
C PHE A 231 -1.75 9.17 -8.21
N ILE A 232 -2.25 10.38 -7.95
CA ILE A 232 -3.67 10.70 -8.16
C ILE A 232 -4.08 10.55 -9.63
N LYS A 233 -3.21 10.93 -10.57
CA LYS A 233 -3.50 10.86 -12.01
C LYS A 233 -3.29 9.47 -12.61
N ASN A 234 -2.36 8.69 -12.06
CA ASN A 234 -1.93 7.40 -12.65
C ASN A 234 -2.49 6.17 -11.92
N THR A 235 -3.35 6.35 -10.93
CA THR A 235 -4.02 5.25 -10.23
C THR A 235 -5.48 5.08 -10.65
N SER A 236 -6.02 3.92 -10.30
CA SER A 236 -7.33 3.41 -10.64
C SER A 236 -8.19 3.17 -9.39
N ASP A 237 -9.46 2.83 -9.59
CA ASP A 237 -10.36 2.48 -8.47
C ASP A 237 -9.92 1.21 -7.71
N ASN A 238 -9.02 0.40 -8.27
CA ASN A 238 -8.47 -0.79 -7.63
C ASN A 238 -7.22 -0.50 -6.79
N ASP A 239 -6.84 0.77 -6.62
CA ASP A 239 -5.66 1.16 -5.87
C ASP A 239 -6.02 1.80 -4.52
N ILE A 240 -5.08 1.75 -3.58
CA ILE A 240 -5.12 2.47 -2.30
C ILE A 240 -3.83 3.28 -2.19
N ILE A 241 -3.93 4.58 -1.92
CA ILE A 241 -2.77 5.45 -1.69
C ILE A 241 -2.79 5.90 -0.24
N ILE A 242 -1.73 5.57 0.50
CA ILE A 242 -1.48 6.06 1.86
C ILE A 242 -0.55 7.29 1.75
N ILE A 243 -0.95 8.43 2.30
CA ILE A 243 -0.17 9.67 2.25
C ILE A 243 0.19 10.09 3.67
N GLU A 244 1.48 10.01 4.01
CA GLU A 244 2.03 10.49 5.29
C GLU A 244 2.25 12.00 5.25
N GLU A 245 1.66 12.70 6.22
CA GLU A 245 1.74 14.16 6.39
C GLU A 245 1.53 14.86 5.04
N PRO A 246 0.30 14.81 4.50
CA PRO A 246 0.00 15.31 3.16
C PRO A 246 0.34 16.80 3.03
N GLU A 247 0.26 17.56 4.12
CA GLU A 247 0.62 18.98 4.19
C GLU A 247 2.12 19.25 4.37
N ALA A 248 2.97 18.22 4.46
CA ALA A 248 4.41 18.40 4.64
C ALA A 248 4.99 19.28 3.53
N HIS A 249 5.67 20.34 3.95
CA HIS A 249 6.23 21.37 3.08
C HIS A 249 5.19 22.20 2.30
N LEU A 250 3.91 22.25 2.72
CA LEU A 250 2.82 22.93 2.01
C LEU A 250 2.01 23.85 2.93
N LYS A 251 2.64 24.91 3.47
CA LYS A 251 1.99 25.84 4.41
C LYS A 251 0.82 26.64 3.80
N GLU A 252 0.89 26.95 2.49
CA GLU A 252 -0.07 27.82 1.81
C GLU A 252 -1.00 27.08 0.83
N PHE A 253 -0.83 25.75 0.67
CA PHE A 253 -1.44 24.99 -0.44
C PHE A 253 -2.45 23.93 0.00
N LYS A 254 -3.04 24.07 1.19
CA LYS A 254 -4.04 23.12 1.72
C LYS A 254 -5.24 22.95 0.79
N ASP A 255 -5.74 24.04 0.21
CA ASP A 255 -6.91 24.00 -0.68
C ASP A 255 -6.61 23.31 -2.01
N THR A 256 -5.45 23.60 -2.61
CA THR A 256 -4.97 22.89 -3.80
C THR A 256 -4.82 21.39 -3.54
N LEU A 257 -4.30 21.02 -2.37
CA LEU A 257 -4.16 19.63 -1.97
C LEU A 257 -5.50 18.93 -1.80
N LYS A 258 -6.49 19.59 -1.20
CA LYS A 258 -7.88 19.07 -1.10
C LYS A 258 -8.50 18.86 -2.47
N GLU A 259 -8.36 19.85 -3.37
CA GLU A 259 -8.86 19.74 -4.73
C GLU A 259 -8.20 18.57 -5.47
N LEU A 260 -6.88 18.42 -5.33
CA LEU A 260 -6.11 17.34 -5.93
C LEU A 260 -6.57 15.97 -5.42
N ILE A 261 -6.65 15.80 -4.09
CA ILE A 261 -7.10 14.57 -3.44
C ILE A 261 -8.53 14.19 -3.88
N SER A 262 -9.43 15.16 -3.99
CA SER A 262 -10.82 14.90 -4.40
C SER A 262 -10.97 14.38 -5.83
N LYS A 263 -9.98 14.59 -6.70
CA LYS A 263 -9.95 14.06 -8.07
C LYS A 263 -9.46 12.61 -8.16
N SER A 264 -8.98 12.03 -7.06
CA SER A 264 -8.46 10.66 -7.04
C SER A 264 -9.53 9.62 -7.36
N LYS A 265 -9.17 8.65 -8.21
CA LYS A 265 -9.96 7.44 -8.41
C LYS A 265 -9.67 6.38 -7.35
N ALA A 266 -8.42 6.30 -6.91
CA ALA A 266 -8.00 5.40 -5.84
C ALA A 266 -8.61 5.80 -4.50
N LYS A 267 -8.72 4.83 -3.59
CA LYS A 267 -8.99 5.10 -2.18
C LYS A 267 -7.78 5.85 -1.60
N ILE A 268 -8.03 6.94 -0.90
CA ILE A 268 -6.97 7.70 -0.22
C ILE A 268 -7.06 7.48 1.29
N VAL A 269 -5.92 7.21 1.91
CA VAL A 269 -5.77 7.16 3.37
C VAL A 269 -4.75 8.22 3.77
N LEU A 270 -5.23 9.25 4.45
CA LEU A 270 -4.42 10.38 4.88
C LEU A 270 -3.94 10.15 6.30
N VAL A 271 -2.63 10.17 6.50
CA VAL A 271 -2.01 10.00 7.80
C VAL A 271 -1.51 11.36 8.27
N ASN A 272 -2.37 12.09 8.99
CA ASN A 272 -2.12 13.50 9.31
C ASN A 272 -2.24 13.76 10.82
N SER A 273 -1.47 14.72 11.34
CA SER A 273 -1.60 15.18 12.73
C SER A 273 -2.90 15.95 12.97
N GLU A 274 -3.42 16.59 11.94
CA GLU A 274 -4.63 17.42 11.98
C GLU A 274 -5.63 16.94 10.90
N GLY A 275 -6.93 17.09 11.13
CA GLY A 275 -7.92 16.85 10.08
C GLY A 275 -7.70 17.83 8.93
N LEU A 276 -7.76 17.35 7.68
CA LEU A 276 -7.73 18.20 6.48
C LEU A 276 -9.09 18.87 6.29
#